data_AF-A0A562E0D4-F1
#
_entry.id   AF-A0A562E0D4-F1
#
_cell.length_a   1.000
_cell.length_b   1.000
_cell.length_c   1.000
_cell.angle_alpha   90.00
_cell.angle_beta   90.00
_cell.angle_gamma   90.00
#
_symmetry.space_group_name_H-M   'P 1'
#
loop_
_entity.id
_entity.type
_entity.pdbx_description
1 polymer ?
#
loop_
_entity_poly.entity_id
_entity_poly.type
_entity_poly.pdbx_seq_one_letter_code
_entity_poly.pdbx_strand_id
1 'polypeptide(L)' 'MDLENRTVTAGTTVVPFTIDDYTRWRLLEGLDDIGLTLRQVDAISEYEKSRPSWKPSTLPAP' A
#
# COMPACT_ATOMS: atom_id res chain seq x y z
N MET A 1 -12.96 -4.81 -15.48
CA MET A 1 -12.05 -3.66 -15.44
C MET A 1 -10.65 -4.20 -15.60
N ASP A 2 -9.86 -3.60 -16.48
CA ASP A 2 -8.46 -3.90 -16.67
C ASP A 2 -7.64 -2.65 -16.29
N LEU A 3 -6.92 -2.76 -15.18
CA LEU A 3 -6.14 -1.66 -14.64
C LEU A 3 -4.79 -1.50 -15.36
N GLU A 4 -4.23 -2.58 -15.90
CA GLU A 4 -2.99 -2.53 -16.66
C GLU A 4 -3.19 -1.74 -17.95
N ASN A 5 -4.25 -2.07 -18.69
CA ASN A 5 -4.62 -1.43 -19.96
C ASN A 5 -5.51 -0.20 -19.81
N ARG A 6 -5.93 0.15 -18.58
CA ARG A 6 -6.81 1.30 -18.26
C ARG A 6 -8.13 1.26 -19.05
N THR A 7 -8.78 0.11 -19.10
CA THR A 7 -10.07 -0.07 -19.78
C THR A 7 -11.14 -0.68 -18.88
N VAL A 8 -12.40 -0.37 -19.20
CA VAL A 8 -13.58 -1.04 -18.66
C VAL A 8 -14.36 -1.67 -19.82
N THR A 9 -14.71 -2.95 -19.68
CA THR A 9 -15.50 -3.69 -20.67
C THR A 9 -16.89 -3.95 -20.11
N ALA A 10 -17.92 -3.60 -20.88
CA ALA A 10 -19.33 -3.87 -20.58
C ALA A 10 -20.04 -4.40 -21.83
N GLY A 11 -20.37 -5.70 -21.82
CA GLY A 11 -20.81 -6.40 -23.04
C GLY A 11 -19.72 -6.34 -24.11
N THR A 12 -20.05 -5.77 -25.27
CA THR A 12 -19.11 -5.56 -26.40
C THR A 12 -18.43 -4.19 -26.40
N THR A 13 -18.76 -3.32 -25.44
CA THR A 13 -18.20 -1.97 -25.38
C THR A 13 -16.95 -1.95 -24.50
N VAL A 14 -15.87 -1.38 -25.04
CA VAL A 14 -14.61 -1.14 -24.31
C VAL A 14 -14.37 0.36 -24.24
N VAL A 15 -14.23 0.88 -23.02
CA VAL A 15 -14.07 2.32 -22.77
C VAL A 15 -12.76 2.56 -22.00
N PRO A 16 -11.90 3.49 -22.44
CA PRO A 16 -10.73 3.88 -21.68
C PRO A 16 -11.14 4.69 -20.44
N PHE A 17 -10.34 4.61 -19.39
CA PHE A 17 -10.48 5.49 -18.22
C PHE A 17 -9.14 6.12 -17.83
N THR A 18 -9.21 7.19 -17.05
CA THR A 18 -8.03 7.88 -16.53
C THR A 18 -7.82 7.55 -15.07
N ILE A 19 -6.58 7.27 -14.72
CA ILE A 19 -6.09 7.12 -13.35
C ILE A 19 -4.64 7.60 -13.35
N ASP A 20 -4.20 8.24 -12.26
CA ASP A 20 -2.80 8.61 -12.13
C ASP A 20 -1.91 7.38 -11.91
N ASP A 21 -0.64 7.50 -12.29
CA ASP A 21 0.30 6.38 -12.27
C ASP A 21 0.54 5.85 -10.85
N TYR A 22 0.51 6.72 -9.84
CA TYR A 22 0.77 6.34 -8.45
C TYR A 22 -0.37 5.53 -7.86
N THR A 23 -1.62 5.97 -8.05
CA THR A 23 -2.80 5.21 -7.61
C THR A 23 -2.90 3.88 -8.36
N ARG A 24 -2.62 3.87 -9.67
CA ARG A 24 -2.58 2.62 -10.46
C ARG A 24 -1.54 1.64 -9.95
N TRP A 25 -0.32 2.11 -9.70
CA TRP A 25 0.76 1.29 -9.16
C TRP A 25 0.40 0.74 -7.77
N ARG A 26 -0.15 1.56 -6.88
CA ARG A 26 -0.62 1.10 -5.55
C ARG A 26 -1.64 -0.03 -5.67
N LEU A 27 -2.62 0.12 -6.55
CA LEU A 27 -3.65 -0.89 -6.76
C LEU A 27 -3.11 -2.17 -7.40
N LEU A 28 -2.18 -2.07 -8.36
CA LEU A 28 -1.54 -3.23 -9.01
C LEU A 28 -0.67 -4.03 -8.04
N GLU A 29 0.09 -3.35 -7.18
CA GLU A 29 0.98 -3.99 -6.19
C GLU A 29 0.26 -4.36 -4.88
N GLY A 30 -1.03 -4.04 -4.74
CA GLY A 30 -1.79 -4.26 -3.51
C GLY A 30 -1.31 -3.40 -2.32
N LEU A 31 -0.76 -2.22 -2.60
CA LEU A 31 -0.19 -1.31 -1.60
C LEU A 31 -1.21 -0.30 -1.08
N ASP A 32 -1.33 -0.25 0.24
CA ASP A 32 -1.97 0.82 0.99
C ASP A 32 -0.91 1.70 1.69
N ASP A 33 -1.35 2.70 2.46
CA ASP A 33 -0.43 3.62 3.15
C ASP A 33 0.45 2.88 4.18
N ILE A 34 -0.08 1.83 4.82
CA ILE A 34 0.68 0.97 5.73
C ILE A 34 1.72 0.17 4.93
N GLY A 35 1.34 -0.47 3.82
CA GLY A 35 2.24 -1.20 2.95
C GLY A 35 3.37 -0.33 2.41
N LEU A 36 3.08 0.92 2.04
CA LEU A 36 4.09 1.90 1.66
C LEU A 36 5.05 2.23 2.80
N THR A 37 4.53 2.38 4.01
CA THR A 37 5.33 2.61 5.22
C THR A 37 6.22 1.40 5.52
N LEU A 38 5.69 0.18 5.41
CA LEU A 38 6.40 -1.06 5.70
C LEU A 38 7.52 -1.38 4.71
N ARG A 39 7.57 -0.73 3.54
CA ARG A 39 8.75 -0.79 2.66
C ARG A 39 10.00 -0.17 3.30
N GLN A 40 9.84 0.61 4.38
CA GLN A 40 10.93 1.18 5.17
C GLN A 40 11.20 0.39 6.46
N VAL A 41 10.90 -0.91 6.48
CA VAL A 41 11.02 -1.77 7.68
C VAL A 41 12.39 -1.68 8.36
N ASP A 42 13.48 -1.54 7.59
CA ASP A 42 14.82 -1.42 8.16
C ASP A 42 15.01 -0.10 8.92
N ALA A 43 14.54 1.02 8.36
CA ALA A 43 14.59 2.32 9.00
C ALA A 43 13.68 2.39 10.23
N ILE A 44 12.50 1.78 10.15
CA ILE A 44 11.58 1.63 11.29
C ILE A 44 12.27 0.81 12.39
N SER A 45 12.86 -0.33 12.03
CA SER A 45 13.55 -1.22 12.98
C SER A 45 14.73 -0.51 13.65
N GLU A 46 15.52 0.26 12.91
CA GLU A 46 16.64 1.03 13.47
C GLU A 46 16.16 2.10 14.45
N TYR A 47 15.12 2.85 14.07
CA TYR A 47 14.52 3.85 14.96
C TYR A 47 13.98 3.22 16.24
N GLU A 48 13.30 2.07 16.14
CA GLU A 48 12.69 1.38 17.29
C GLU A 48 13.71 0.85 18.31
N LYS A 49 14.95 0.57 17.92
CA LYS A 49 16.03 0.19 18.87
C LYS A 49 16.30 1.26 19.93
N SER A 50 16.05 2.52 19.61
CA SER A 50 16.25 3.65 20.52
C SER A 50 15.05 3.95 21.42
N ARG A 51 13.97 3.16 21.34
CA ARG A 51 12.72 3.41 22.07
C ARG A 51 12.95 3.35 23.59
N PRO A 52 12.68 4.44 24.34
CA PRO A 52 12.81 4.44 25.80
C PRO A 52 11.90 3.42 26.47
N SER A 53 12.41 2.73 27.50
CA SER A 53 11.74 1.62 28.19
C SER A 53 10.47 2.03 28.96
N TRP A 54 10.33 3.31 29.33
CA TRP A 54 9.16 3.82 30.05
C TRP A 54 7.95 4.08 29.14
N LYS A 55 8.09 3.98 27.81
CA LYS A 55 6.95 4.13 26.89
C LYS A 55 6.02 2.91 27.00
N PRO A 56 4.69 3.10 26.89
CA PRO A 56 3.76 1.99 26.84
C PRO A 56 4.11 0.97 25.75
N SER A 57 3.94 -0.31 26.08
CA SER A 57 4.04 -1.44 25.16
C SER A 57 2.71 -2.18 25.14
N THR A 58 2.25 -2.56 23.96
CA THR A 58 1.07 -3.41 23.81
C THR A 58 1.47 -4.86 24.00
N LEU A 59 0.63 -5.64 24.69
CA LEU A 59 0.80 -7.09 24.74
C LEU A 59 0.39 -7.68 23.37
N PRO A 60 1.07 -8.74 22.88
CA PRO A 60 0.61 -9.47 21.70
C PRO A 60 -0.83 -9.94 21.88
N ALA A 61 -1.63 -9.91 20.81
CA ALA A 61 -2.95 -10.55 20.82
C ALA A 61 -2.79 -12.06 21.10
N PRO A 62 -3.69 -12.68 21.89
CA PRO A 62 -3.63 -14.10 22.23
C PRO A 62 -3.79 -15.02 21.01
#